data_AF-U5CM40-F1
#
_entry.id   AF-U5CM40-F1
#
_cell.length_a   1.000
_cell.length_b   1.000
_cell.length_c   1.000
_cell.angle_alpha   90.00
_cell.angle_beta   90.00
_cell.angle_gamma   90.00
#
_symmetry.space_group_name_H-M   'P 1'
#
loop_
_entity.id
_entity.type
_entity.pdbx_description
1 polymer ?
#
loop_
_entity_poly.entity_id
_entity_poly.type
_entity_poly.pdbx_seq_one_letter_code
_entity_poly.pdbx_strand_id
1 'polypeptide(L)'
;MDSRIKTELEKSWAPIFYKYVFCNIDEKPFSVLYSDTGRPNFPVNILLSLEYIKHLKNYSDDELIENFNFNYLINYAVGIRTLGGMNLSEKTLYDFRARIYQYLIKHPEQEDLIFGQFLNLTRIFAKEAGISMKEQRMDSTMFMSNIKKAGRIALAFDVLYRAVKSIPEDRLSENLKEVLNPEFKTEVIHKTKPSESESRLEMLLNLCQEAKETIENIP
;
A
#
# COMPACT_ATOMS: atom_id res chain seq x y z
N MET A 1 12.07 15.39 26.15
CA MET A 1 11.88 13.94 26.34
C MET A 1 12.82 13.50 27.44
N ASP A 2 12.34 12.73 28.41
CA ASP A 2 13.15 12.18 29.50
C ASP A 2 14.31 11.31 28.94
N SER A 3 15.46 11.30 29.62
CA SER A 3 16.67 10.62 29.15
C SER A 3 16.52 9.08 29.08
N ARG A 4 15.71 8.49 29.97
CA ARG A 4 15.41 7.04 29.94
C ARG A 4 14.55 6.71 28.73
N ILE A 5 13.48 7.49 28.51
CA ILE A 5 12.59 7.34 27.35
C ILE A 5 13.37 7.53 26.04
N LYS A 6 14.31 8.48 25.98
CA LYS A 6 15.18 8.64 24.81
C LYS A 6 16.04 7.40 24.54
N THR A 7 16.59 6.79 25.59
CA THR A 7 17.39 5.56 25.47
C THR A 7 16.54 4.37 25.00
N GLU A 8 15.29 4.26 25.46
CA GLU A 8 14.35 3.24 24.99
C GLU A 8 13.96 3.44 23.52
N LEU A 9 13.71 4.69 23.12
CA LEU A 9 13.45 5.06 21.73
C LEU A 9 14.64 4.68 20.83
N GLU A 10 15.86 4.97 21.25
CA GLU A 10 17.09 4.65 20.51
C GLU A 10 17.27 3.14 20.28
N LYS A 11 16.77 2.30 21.18
CA LYS A 11 16.78 0.84 21.07
C LYS A 11 15.61 0.27 20.26
N SER A 12 14.61 1.09 19.94
CA SER A 12 13.45 0.65 19.17
C SER A 12 13.80 0.43 17.69
N TRP A 13 12.84 -0.10 16.92
CA TRP A 13 12.99 -0.30 15.48
C TRP A 13 13.02 1.03 14.69
N ALA A 14 12.47 2.11 15.24
CA ALA A 14 12.24 3.34 14.51
C ALA A 14 13.53 4.09 14.10
N PRO A 15 14.56 4.24 14.97
CA PRO A 15 15.84 4.81 14.56
C PRO A 15 16.56 4.00 13.48
N ILE A 16 16.50 2.68 13.56
CA ILE A 16 17.09 1.78 12.56
C ILE A 16 16.38 1.98 11.22
N PHE A 17 15.04 1.99 11.22
CA PHE A 17 14.25 2.26 10.02
C PHE A 17 14.54 3.65 9.45
N TYR A 18 14.59 4.68 10.30
CA TYR A 18 14.90 6.04 9.87
C TYR A 18 16.26 6.10 9.17
N LYS A 19 17.30 5.55 9.80
CA LYS A 19 18.67 5.57 9.28
C LYS A 19 18.83 4.79 7.99
N TYR A 20 18.29 3.57 7.93
CA TYR A 20 18.61 2.63 6.85
C TYR A 20 17.55 2.58 5.75
N VAL A 21 16.29 2.89 6.05
CA VAL A 21 15.22 2.92 5.06
C VAL A 21 14.92 4.36 4.66
N PHE A 22 14.37 5.17 5.57
CA PHE A 22 13.84 6.50 5.25
C PHE A 22 14.89 7.43 4.63
N CYS A 23 16.07 7.53 5.24
CA CYS A 23 17.16 8.38 4.75
C CYS A 23 17.77 7.91 3.41
N ASN A 24 17.50 6.67 2.99
CA ASN A 24 18.06 6.09 1.77
C ASN A 24 17.03 5.93 0.65
N ILE A 25 15.82 6.48 0.82
CA ILE A 25 14.86 6.58 -0.28
C ILE A 25 15.29 7.68 -1.23
N ASP A 26 15.58 7.32 -2.48
CA ASP A 26 15.82 8.28 -3.55
C ASP A 26 14.49 8.66 -4.20
N GLU A 27 14.07 9.91 -4.05
CA GLU A 27 12.83 10.40 -4.65
C GLU A 27 12.99 10.79 -6.12
N LYS A 28 14.22 10.90 -6.65
CA LYS A 28 14.44 11.36 -8.04
C LYS A 28 13.73 10.49 -9.09
N PRO A 29 13.74 9.15 -9.00
CA PRO A 29 13.02 8.31 -9.97
C PRO A 29 11.51 8.56 -9.96
N PHE A 30 10.94 8.98 -8.83
CA PHE A 30 9.50 9.22 -8.68
C PHE A 30 9.05 10.56 -9.26
N SER A 31 9.97 11.39 -9.77
CA SER A 31 9.64 12.66 -10.44
C SER A 31 8.73 12.49 -11.65
N VAL A 32 8.75 11.33 -12.29
CA VAL A 32 7.84 10.96 -13.39
C VAL A 32 6.37 10.88 -12.97
N LEU A 33 6.09 10.79 -11.67
CA LEU A 33 4.73 10.76 -11.10
C LEU A 33 4.20 12.15 -10.75
N TYR A 34 5.02 13.19 -10.96
CA TYR A 34 4.68 14.56 -10.62
C TYR A 34 3.73 15.12 -11.69
N SER A 35 2.76 15.93 -11.28
CA SER A 35 1.87 16.59 -12.24
C SER A 35 2.58 17.77 -12.90
N ASP A 36 1.96 18.35 -13.94
CA ASP A 36 2.46 19.56 -14.61
C ASP A 36 2.65 20.76 -13.65
N THR A 37 1.96 20.72 -12.51
CA THR A 37 2.05 21.69 -11.41
C THR A 37 3.20 21.44 -10.42
N GLY A 38 4.02 20.40 -10.63
CA GLY A 38 5.22 20.11 -9.84
C GLY A 38 5.09 18.94 -8.86
N ARG A 39 5.99 18.91 -7.88
CA ARG A 39 6.13 17.83 -6.87
C ARG A 39 4.82 17.64 -6.08
N PRO A 40 4.43 16.40 -5.72
CA PRO A 40 3.32 16.16 -4.82
C PRO A 40 3.44 16.96 -3.52
N ASN A 41 2.30 17.40 -2.98
CA ASN A 41 2.24 18.13 -1.71
C ASN A 41 2.78 17.30 -0.53
N PHE A 42 2.83 15.97 -0.67
CA PHE A 42 3.31 15.06 0.37
C PHE A 42 4.61 14.36 -0.10
N PRO A 43 5.66 14.30 0.74
CA PRO A 43 6.95 13.70 0.35
C PRO A 43 6.84 12.22 -0.04
N VAL A 44 7.46 11.83 -1.16
CA VAL A 44 7.39 10.45 -1.65
C VAL A 44 8.14 9.49 -0.73
N ASN A 45 9.24 9.94 -0.11
CA ASN A 45 9.97 9.13 0.85
C ASN A 45 9.13 8.74 2.08
N ILE A 46 8.25 9.63 2.54
CA ILE A 46 7.30 9.31 3.62
C ILE A 46 6.26 8.31 3.11
N LEU A 47 5.61 8.56 1.97
CA LEU A 47 4.59 7.65 1.41
C LEU A 47 5.16 6.25 1.20
N LEU A 48 6.33 6.15 0.59
CA LEU A 48 7.00 4.87 0.35
C LEU A 48 7.42 4.18 1.65
N SER A 49 7.90 4.95 2.64
CA SER A 49 8.19 4.40 3.96
C SER A 49 6.96 3.85 4.65
N LEU A 50 5.81 4.50 4.49
CA LEU A 50 4.54 4.04 5.06
C LEU A 50 4.06 2.75 4.38
N GLU A 51 4.27 2.58 3.07
CA GLU A 51 4.05 1.28 2.42
C GLU A 51 4.94 0.19 3.02
N TYR A 52 6.24 0.46 3.22
CA TYR A 52 7.14 -0.50 3.87
C TYR A 52 6.71 -0.83 5.30
N ILE A 53 6.33 0.18 6.09
CA ILE A 53 5.87 0.00 7.46
C ILE A 53 4.56 -0.79 7.51
N LYS A 54 3.62 -0.51 6.60
CA LYS A 54 2.36 -1.26 6.46
C LYS A 54 2.64 -2.75 6.34
N HIS A 55 3.55 -3.12 5.43
CA HIS A 55 3.94 -4.51 5.24
C HIS A 55 4.74 -5.09 6.41
N LEU A 56 5.67 -4.32 6.99
CA LEU A 56 6.47 -4.75 8.14
C LEU A 56 5.63 -5.03 9.38
N LYS A 57 4.56 -4.25 9.60
CA LYS A 57 3.68 -4.34 10.78
C LYS A 57 2.38 -5.08 10.51
N ASN A 58 2.14 -5.50 9.27
CA ASN A 58 0.92 -6.14 8.81
C ASN A 58 -0.34 -5.28 9.08
N TYR A 59 -0.22 -3.97 8.85
CA TYR A 59 -1.33 -3.02 9.01
C TYR A 59 -2.26 -3.02 7.78
N SER A 60 -3.54 -2.80 8.05
CA SER A 60 -4.51 -2.23 7.11
C SER A 60 -4.19 -0.76 6.79
N ASP A 61 -4.88 -0.15 5.82
CA ASP A 61 -4.69 1.28 5.52
C ASP A 61 -5.21 2.18 6.65
N ASP A 62 -6.33 1.80 7.27
CA ASP A 62 -6.90 2.51 8.42
C ASP A 62 -5.93 2.49 9.61
N GLU A 63 -5.44 1.30 9.96
CA GLU A 63 -4.45 1.14 11.02
C GLU A 63 -3.17 1.93 10.70
N LEU A 64 -2.74 1.96 9.45
CA LEU A 64 -1.55 2.73 9.04
C LEU A 64 -1.74 4.23 9.23
N ILE A 65 -2.90 4.78 8.84
CA ILE A 65 -3.22 6.21 8.99
C ILE A 65 -3.35 6.57 10.47
N GLU A 66 -4.07 5.77 11.25
CA GLU A 66 -4.21 5.97 12.69
C GLU A 66 -2.83 5.93 13.38
N ASN A 67 -2.02 4.93 13.07
CA ASN A 67 -0.66 4.83 13.61
C ASN A 67 0.23 5.98 13.12
N PHE A 68 0.08 6.46 11.88
CA PHE A 68 0.81 7.64 11.44
C PHE A 68 0.42 8.89 12.26
N ASN A 69 -0.85 9.05 12.62
CA ASN A 69 -1.32 10.23 13.34
C ASN A 69 -0.99 10.19 14.83
N PHE A 70 -1.01 9.01 15.46
CA PHE A 70 -0.96 8.88 16.92
C PHE A 70 0.23 8.08 17.46
N ASN A 71 1.00 7.39 16.62
CA ASN A 71 2.15 6.59 17.05
C ASN A 71 3.47 7.31 16.79
N TYR A 72 4.11 7.76 17.87
CA TYR A 72 5.37 8.50 17.79
C TYR A 72 6.51 7.67 17.17
N LEU A 73 6.52 6.34 17.31
CA LEU A 73 7.55 5.49 16.69
C LEU A 73 7.46 5.52 15.17
N ILE A 74 6.24 5.59 14.62
CA ILE A 74 6.00 5.67 13.17
C ILE A 74 6.49 7.02 12.66
N ASN A 75 6.10 8.12 13.33
CA ASN A 75 6.59 9.45 13.03
C ASN A 75 8.13 9.51 13.07
N TYR A 76 8.74 8.96 14.12
CA TYR A 76 10.19 8.93 14.24
C TYR A 76 10.85 8.21 13.06
N ALA A 77 10.32 7.04 12.70
CA ALA A 77 10.80 6.23 11.57
C ALA A 77 10.78 7.00 10.24
N VAL A 78 9.81 7.90 10.04
CA VAL A 78 9.67 8.71 8.81
C VAL A 78 10.16 10.15 8.96
N GLY A 79 11.05 10.41 9.91
CA GLY A 79 11.72 11.71 10.06
C GLY A 79 10.90 12.79 10.76
N ILE A 80 9.70 12.48 11.23
CA ILE A 80 8.83 13.39 11.98
C ILE A 80 9.21 13.32 13.46
N ARG A 81 9.41 14.47 14.10
CA ARG A 81 9.80 14.56 15.52
C ARG A 81 8.71 15.15 16.42
N THR A 82 7.59 15.52 15.83
CA THR A 82 6.44 16.12 16.51
C THR A 82 5.17 15.40 16.08
N LEU A 83 4.45 14.81 17.03
CA LEU A 83 3.14 14.20 16.79
C LEU A 83 2.18 15.23 16.18
N GLY A 84 1.44 14.83 15.14
CA GLY A 84 0.55 15.73 14.41
C GLY A 84 1.25 16.81 13.59
N GLY A 85 2.58 16.76 13.43
CA GLY A 85 3.33 17.72 12.62
C GLY A 85 3.08 17.63 11.11
N MET A 86 2.51 16.51 10.66
CA MET A 86 1.97 16.31 9.32
C MET A 86 0.66 15.53 9.43
N ASN A 87 -0.27 15.83 8.54
CA ASN A 87 -1.51 15.08 8.40
C ASN A 87 -1.47 14.28 7.10
N LEU A 88 -1.65 12.96 7.21
CA LEU A 88 -1.78 12.07 6.06
C LEU A 88 -3.26 11.80 5.83
N SER A 89 -3.77 12.27 4.69
CA SER A 89 -5.12 11.88 4.26
C SER A 89 -5.08 10.55 3.52
N GLU A 90 -6.15 9.77 3.68
CA GLU A 90 -6.37 8.53 2.95
C GLU A 90 -6.25 8.73 1.42
N LYS A 91 -6.83 9.83 0.92
CA LYS A 91 -6.75 10.23 -0.49
C LYS A 91 -5.31 10.36 -0.97
N THR A 92 -4.39 10.89 -0.15
CA THR A 92 -2.98 11.03 -0.50
C THR A 92 -2.31 9.68 -0.77
N LEU A 93 -2.59 8.67 0.06
CA LEU A 93 -2.07 7.31 -0.14
C LEU A 93 -2.62 6.68 -1.42
N TYR A 94 -3.92 6.77 -1.65
CA TYR A 94 -4.54 6.19 -2.84
C TYR A 94 -4.11 6.88 -4.13
N ASP A 95 -4.01 8.21 -4.13
CA ASP A 95 -3.54 8.97 -5.29
C ASP A 95 -2.09 8.58 -5.63
N PHE A 96 -1.24 8.39 -4.63
CA PHE A 96 0.13 7.92 -4.83
C PHE A 96 0.18 6.52 -5.46
N ARG A 97 -0.55 5.56 -4.90
CA ARG A 97 -0.65 4.19 -5.44
C ARG A 97 -1.21 4.17 -6.86
N ALA A 98 -2.25 4.95 -7.11
CA ALA A 98 -2.86 5.06 -8.43
C ALA A 98 -1.86 5.61 -9.45
N ARG A 99 -1.09 6.65 -9.11
CA ARG A 99 -0.05 7.20 -10.00
C ARG A 99 1.02 6.15 -10.34
N ILE A 100 1.48 5.39 -9.35
CA ILE A 100 2.43 4.30 -9.58
C ILE A 100 1.84 3.25 -10.52
N TYR A 101 0.63 2.79 -10.23
CA TYR A 101 -0.03 1.79 -11.06
C TYR A 101 -0.22 2.27 -12.51
N GLN A 102 -0.66 3.51 -12.70
CA GLN A 102 -0.84 4.10 -14.03
C GLN A 102 0.49 4.24 -14.77
N TYR A 103 1.57 4.59 -14.07
CA TYR A 103 2.91 4.63 -14.64
C TYR A 103 3.35 3.24 -15.15
N LEU A 104 3.17 2.21 -14.32
CA LEU A 104 3.53 0.83 -14.68
C LEU A 104 2.74 0.31 -15.89
N ILE A 105 1.47 0.68 -16.03
CA ILE A 105 0.67 0.33 -17.23
C ILE A 105 1.20 1.03 -18.48
N LYS A 106 1.55 2.33 -18.37
CA LYS A 106 1.99 3.13 -19.51
C LYS A 106 3.42 2.80 -19.96
N HIS A 107 4.23 2.25 -19.07
CA HIS A 107 5.64 1.98 -19.28
C HIS A 107 6.03 0.55 -18.86
N PRO A 108 5.43 -0.49 -19.47
CA PRO A 108 5.64 -1.88 -19.05
C PRO A 108 7.09 -2.36 -19.28
N GLU A 109 7.83 -1.74 -20.19
CA GLU A 109 9.24 -2.01 -20.48
C GLU A 109 10.22 -1.32 -19.52
N GLN A 110 9.76 -0.38 -18.69
CA GLN A 110 10.63 0.34 -17.77
C GLN A 110 10.74 -0.34 -16.41
N GLU A 111 11.86 -0.08 -15.72
CA GLU A 111 12.07 -0.60 -14.38
C GLU A 111 11.01 -0.04 -13.42
N ASP A 112 10.39 -0.94 -12.67
CA ASP A 112 9.38 -0.60 -11.68
C ASP A 112 10.01 0.30 -10.59
N LEU A 113 9.47 1.51 -10.41
CA LEU A 113 9.99 2.52 -9.50
C LEU A 113 10.12 2.01 -8.06
N ILE A 114 9.13 1.22 -7.62
CA ILE A 114 9.10 0.63 -6.28
C ILE A 114 10.15 -0.46 -6.17
N PHE A 115 10.28 -1.29 -7.21
CA PHE A 115 11.30 -2.33 -7.28
C PHE A 115 12.71 -1.77 -7.24
N GLY A 116 13.00 -0.78 -8.08
CA GLY A 116 14.32 -0.14 -8.15
C GLY A 116 14.72 0.44 -6.79
N GLN A 117 13.78 1.08 -6.10
CA GLN A 117 14.04 1.59 -4.75
C GLN A 117 14.24 0.47 -3.73
N PHE A 118 13.47 -0.62 -3.80
CA PHE A 118 13.66 -1.78 -2.94
C PHE A 118 15.03 -2.47 -3.16
N LEU A 119 15.44 -2.64 -4.42
CA LEU A 119 16.76 -3.15 -4.78
C LEU A 119 17.88 -2.30 -4.18
N ASN A 120 17.74 -0.97 -4.28
CA ASN A 120 18.70 -0.02 -3.73
C ASN A 120 18.83 -0.19 -2.20
N LEU A 121 17.70 -0.23 -1.49
CA LEU A 121 17.69 -0.46 -0.04
C LEU A 121 18.33 -1.79 0.33
N THR A 122 18.06 -2.86 -0.42
CA THR A 122 18.63 -4.18 -0.13
C THR A 122 20.14 -4.19 -0.34
N ARG A 123 20.66 -3.50 -1.36
CA ARG A 123 22.12 -3.32 -1.54
C ARG A 123 22.75 -2.60 -0.36
N ILE A 124 22.08 -1.58 0.18
CA ILE A 124 22.53 -0.85 1.38
C ILE A 124 22.56 -1.80 2.58
N PHE A 125 21.50 -2.56 2.81
CA PHE A 125 21.46 -3.54 3.90
C PHE A 125 22.53 -4.61 3.79
N ALA A 126 22.76 -5.18 2.61
CA ALA A 126 23.82 -6.18 2.43
C ALA A 126 25.20 -5.58 2.67
N LYS A 127 25.45 -4.35 2.22
CA LYS A 127 26.71 -3.64 2.49
C LYS A 127 26.94 -3.47 4.00
N GLU A 128 25.92 -3.02 4.73
CA GLU A 128 25.99 -2.82 6.18
C GLU A 128 26.11 -4.15 6.94
N ALA A 129 25.49 -5.21 6.44
CA ALA A 129 25.56 -6.56 7.01
C ALA A 129 26.84 -7.34 6.60
N GLY A 130 27.68 -6.77 5.73
CA GLY A 130 28.88 -7.46 5.20
C GLY A 130 28.56 -8.66 4.30
N ILE A 131 27.36 -8.71 3.71
CA ILE A 131 26.89 -9.82 2.87
C ILE A 131 27.27 -9.57 1.41
N SER A 132 27.87 -10.57 0.75
CA SER A 132 28.18 -10.54 -0.67
C SER A 132 26.93 -10.81 -1.53
N MET A 133 26.54 -9.84 -2.36
CA MET A 133 25.40 -9.95 -3.29
C MET A 133 25.69 -10.76 -4.56
N LYS A 134 26.85 -11.42 -4.69
CA LYS A 134 27.23 -12.17 -5.91
C LYS A 134 26.44 -13.46 -6.14
N GLU A 135 25.81 -14.03 -5.11
CA GLU A 135 25.17 -15.36 -5.19
C GLU A 135 23.74 -15.43 -4.62
N GLN A 136 23.20 -14.34 -4.07
CA GLN A 136 21.87 -14.36 -3.44
C GLN A 136 20.77 -13.81 -4.36
N ARG A 137 19.72 -14.61 -4.57
CA ARG A 137 18.45 -14.13 -5.13
C ARG A 137 17.83 -13.15 -4.15
N MET A 138 17.53 -11.95 -4.62
CA MET A 138 16.83 -10.95 -3.82
C MET A 138 15.33 -11.27 -3.84
N ASP A 139 14.79 -11.77 -2.72
CA ASP A 139 13.34 -12.07 -2.53
C ASP A 139 12.48 -10.79 -2.41
N SER A 140 12.62 -9.92 -3.40
CA SER A 140 11.80 -8.73 -3.70
C SER A 140 10.40 -9.08 -4.23
N THR A 141 10.18 -10.36 -4.52
CA THR A 141 8.95 -10.91 -5.11
C THR A 141 7.74 -10.73 -4.21
N MET A 142 7.88 -10.82 -2.88
CA MET A 142 6.74 -10.75 -1.95
C MET A 142 6.14 -9.34 -1.86
N PHE A 143 6.97 -8.29 -1.83
CA PHE A 143 6.48 -6.91 -1.75
C PHE A 143 5.72 -6.52 -3.02
N MET A 144 6.32 -6.80 -4.18
CA MET A 144 5.72 -6.58 -5.49
C MET A 144 4.44 -7.39 -5.67
N SER A 145 4.45 -8.65 -5.24
CA SER A 145 3.28 -9.53 -5.26
C SER A 145 2.14 -8.92 -4.46
N ASN A 146 2.41 -8.38 -3.27
CA ASN A 146 1.39 -7.79 -2.41
C ASN A 146 0.79 -6.49 -2.99
N ILE A 147 1.61 -5.60 -3.55
CA ILE A 147 1.10 -4.39 -4.25
C ILE A 147 0.23 -4.80 -5.44
N LYS A 148 0.70 -5.74 -6.26
CA LYS A 148 -0.07 -6.26 -7.41
C LYS A 148 -1.35 -6.94 -6.96
N LYS A 149 -1.33 -7.70 -5.86
CA LYS A 149 -2.52 -8.34 -5.27
C LYS A 149 -3.52 -7.31 -4.76
N ALA A 150 -3.09 -6.27 -4.03
CA ALA A 150 -3.96 -5.18 -3.59
C ALA A 150 -4.59 -4.44 -4.78
N GLY A 151 -3.80 -4.15 -5.82
CA GLY A 151 -4.32 -3.57 -7.07
C GLY A 151 -5.34 -4.45 -7.76
N ARG A 152 -5.12 -5.78 -7.80
CA ARG A 152 -6.10 -6.75 -8.34
C ARG A 152 -7.38 -6.80 -7.52
N ILE A 153 -7.31 -6.74 -6.19
CA ILE A 153 -8.49 -6.67 -5.30
C ILE A 153 -9.29 -5.40 -5.59
N ALA A 154 -8.63 -4.24 -5.67
CA ALA A 154 -9.30 -2.98 -5.98
C ALA A 154 -9.97 -3.00 -7.37
N LEU A 155 -9.30 -3.57 -8.39
CA LEU A 155 -9.86 -3.72 -9.73
C LEU A 155 -11.03 -4.71 -9.75
N ALA A 156 -10.88 -5.87 -9.10
CA ALA A 156 -11.94 -6.87 -9.00
C ALA A 156 -13.18 -6.30 -8.29
N PHE A 157 -12.97 -5.50 -7.24
CA PHE A 157 -14.03 -4.77 -6.56
C PHE A 157 -14.73 -3.75 -7.48
N ASP A 158 -13.98 -2.92 -8.22
CA ASP A 158 -14.60 -1.93 -9.13
C ASP A 158 -15.43 -2.60 -10.24
N VAL A 159 -14.93 -3.72 -10.79
CA VAL A 159 -15.66 -4.53 -11.78
C VAL A 159 -16.93 -5.10 -11.16
N LEU A 160 -16.84 -5.74 -9.99
CA LEU A 160 -17.97 -6.30 -9.26
C LEU A 160 -19.02 -5.23 -8.94
N TYR A 161 -18.61 -4.10 -8.38
CA TYR A 161 -19.49 -3.00 -8.01
C TYR A 161 -20.27 -2.47 -9.21
N ARG A 162 -19.62 -2.31 -10.37
CA ARG A 162 -20.29 -1.90 -11.62
C ARG A 162 -21.27 -2.97 -12.12
N ALA A 163 -20.89 -4.24 -12.05
CA ALA A 163 -21.76 -5.35 -12.45
C ALA A 163 -23.01 -5.41 -11.57
N VAL A 164 -22.85 -5.37 -10.25
CA VAL A 164 -23.97 -5.37 -9.28
C VAL A 164 -24.89 -4.18 -9.51
N LYS A 165 -24.35 -2.97 -9.76
CA LYS A 165 -25.14 -1.77 -10.06
C LYS A 165 -25.97 -1.87 -11.35
N SER A 166 -25.61 -2.78 -12.26
CA SER A 166 -26.38 -3.03 -13.49
C SER A 166 -27.54 -4.01 -13.31
N ILE A 167 -27.61 -4.69 -12.17
CA ILE A 167 -28.67 -5.64 -11.84
C ILE A 167 -29.84 -4.89 -11.18
N PRO A 168 -31.10 -5.13 -11.57
CA PRO A 168 -32.28 -4.61 -10.90
C PRO A 168 -32.35 -4.99 -9.41
N GLU A 169 -32.77 -4.08 -8.54
CA GLU A 169 -32.78 -4.31 -7.08
C GLU A 169 -33.62 -5.52 -6.64
N ASP A 170 -34.70 -5.84 -7.36
CA ASP A 170 -35.56 -6.99 -7.11
C ASP A 170 -34.89 -8.34 -7.43
N ARG A 171 -33.77 -8.31 -8.15
CA ARG A 171 -33.00 -9.48 -8.57
C ARG A 171 -31.66 -9.63 -7.84
N LEU A 172 -31.29 -8.67 -7.00
CA LEU A 172 -30.07 -8.76 -6.19
C LEU A 172 -30.25 -9.74 -5.04
N SER A 173 -29.31 -10.68 -4.91
CA SER A 173 -29.16 -11.48 -3.69
C SER A 173 -28.68 -10.61 -2.53
N GLU A 174 -28.83 -11.09 -1.30
CA GLU A 174 -28.34 -10.38 -0.11
C GLU A 174 -26.82 -10.14 -0.14
N ASN A 175 -26.05 -11.12 -0.66
CA ASN A 175 -24.60 -10.97 -0.83
C ASN A 175 -24.23 -9.85 -1.80
N LEU A 176 -24.95 -9.74 -2.93
CA LEU A 176 -24.69 -8.70 -3.93
C LEU A 176 -25.18 -7.33 -3.44
N LYS A 177 -26.24 -7.26 -2.65
CA LYS A 177 -26.66 -5.99 -1.99
C LYS A 177 -25.57 -5.45 -1.07
N GLU A 178 -24.89 -6.33 -0.35
CA GLU A 178 -23.80 -5.93 0.55
C GLU A 178 -22.65 -5.23 -0.20
N VAL A 179 -22.37 -5.62 -1.46
CA VAL A 179 -21.36 -4.98 -2.31
C VAL A 179 -21.63 -3.49 -2.53
N LEU A 180 -22.90 -3.08 -2.58
CA LEU A 180 -23.29 -1.68 -2.75
C LEU A 180 -23.11 -0.86 -1.46
N ASN A 181 -22.94 -1.52 -0.30
CA ASN A 181 -22.70 -0.85 0.96
C ASN A 181 -21.27 -0.22 0.97
N PRO A 182 -21.13 1.09 1.27
CA PRO A 182 -19.84 1.72 1.54
C PRO A 182 -18.96 0.97 2.55
N GLU A 183 -19.52 0.36 3.59
CA GLU A 183 -18.76 -0.40 4.58
C GLU A 183 -18.07 -1.62 3.95
N PHE A 184 -18.71 -2.28 3.00
CA PHE A 184 -18.14 -3.44 2.33
C PHE A 184 -16.91 -3.08 1.49
N LYS A 185 -16.94 -1.92 0.81
CA LYS A 185 -15.75 -1.38 0.14
C LYS A 185 -14.60 -1.19 1.12
N THR A 186 -14.90 -0.69 2.32
CA THR A 186 -13.90 -0.48 3.37
C THR A 186 -13.32 -1.78 3.89
N GLU A 187 -14.15 -2.77 4.17
CA GLU A 187 -13.68 -4.11 4.57
C GLU A 187 -12.77 -4.74 3.51
N VAL A 188 -13.14 -4.63 2.24
CA VAL A 188 -12.44 -5.28 1.14
C VAL A 188 -11.14 -4.56 0.76
N ILE A 189 -11.18 -3.23 0.59
CA ILE A 189 -10.04 -2.47 0.06
C ILE A 189 -9.15 -1.95 1.19
N HIS A 190 -9.74 -1.43 2.27
CA HIS A 190 -9.02 -0.70 3.31
C HIS A 190 -8.51 -1.64 4.40
N LYS A 191 -9.33 -2.62 4.82
CA LYS A 191 -9.03 -3.52 5.95
C LYS A 191 -8.36 -4.83 5.61
N THR A 192 -8.34 -5.23 4.34
CA THR A 192 -7.68 -6.48 3.92
C THR A 192 -6.18 -6.44 4.21
N LYS A 193 -5.70 -7.42 4.97
CA LYS A 193 -4.27 -7.56 5.27
C LYS A 193 -3.53 -8.21 4.10
N PRO A 194 -2.22 -7.92 3.94
CA PRO A 194 -1.39 -8.61 2.95
C PRO A 194 -1.49 -10.14 2.98
N SER A 195 -1.58 -10.73 4.18
CA SER A 195 -1.76 -12.18 4.37
C SER A 195 -3.10 -12.74 3.91
N GLU A 196 -4.12 -11.90 3.75
CA GLU A 196 -5.50 -12.26 3.40
C GLU A 196 -5.83 -11.96 1.94
N SER A 197 -4.86 -11.47 1.16
CA SER A 197 -5.12 -10.95 -0.18
C SER A 197 -5.60 -12.03 -1.17
N GLU A 198 -5.15 -13.28 -1.04
CA GLU A 198 -5.62 -14.37 -1.91
C GLU A 198 -7.06 -14.78 -1.61
N SER A 199 -7.38 -15.02 -0.34
CA SER A 199 -8.75 -15.37 0.07
C SER A 199 -9.73 -14.24 -0.24
N ARG A 200 -9.31 -12.98 -0.09
CA ARG A 200 -10.14 -11.83 -0.46
C ARG A 200 -10.38 -11.74 -1.96
N LEU A 201 -9.36 -12.00 -2.78
CA LEU A 201 -9.53 -12.00 -4.23
C LEU A 201 -10.47 -13.14 -4.68
N GLU A 202 -10.34 -14.33 -4.10
CA GLU A 202 -11.23 -15.46 -4.36
C GLU A 202 -12.68 -15.15 -3.98
N MET A 203 -12.90 -14.53 -2.82
CA MET A 203 -14.22 -14.05 -2.39
C MET A 203 -14.84 -13.09 -3.44
N LEU A 204 -14.07 -12.13 -3.96
CA LEU A 204 -14.55 -11.20 -4.98
C LEU A 204 -14.86 -11.88 -6.32
N LEU A 205 -14.05 -12.86 -6.73
CA LEU A 205 -14.29 -13.63 -7.96
C LEU A 205 -15.56 -14.48 -7.86
N ASN A 206 -15.84 -15.08 -6.70
CA ASN A 206 -17.08 -15.80 -6.46
C ASN A 206 -18.30 -14.88 -6.55
N LEU A 207 -18.23 -13.67 -5.98
CA LEU A 207 -19.29 -12.67 -6.12
C LEU A 207 -19.44 -12.17 -7.57
N CYS A 208 -18.34 -12.08 -8.33
CA CYS A 208 -18.41 -11.74 -9.76
C CYS A 208 -19.13 -12.84 -10.56
N GLN A 209 -18.88 -14.11 -10.22
CA GLN A 209 -19.60 -15.23 -10.82
C GLN A 209 -21.08 -15.17 -10.48
N GLU A 210 -21.44 -14.94 -9.22
CA GLU A 210 -22.83 -14.79 -8.78
C GLU A 210 -23.53 -13.62 -9.49
N ALA A 211 -22.87 -12.47 -9.60
CA ALA A 211 -23.39 -11.32 -10.34
C ALA A 211 -23.61 -11.65 -11.83
N LYS A 212 -22.66 -12.36 -12.46
CA LYS A 212 -22.77 -12.77 -13.86
C LYS A 212 -23.95 -13.73 -14.07
N GLU A 213 -24.08 -14.76 -13.24
CA GLU A 213 -25.19 -15.72 -13.30
C GLU A 213 -26.53 -15.01 -13.09
N THR A 214 -26.58 -14.02 -12.20
CA THR A 214 -27.78 -13.21 -11.98
C THR A 214 -28.14 -12.42 -13.24
N ILE A 215 -27.17 -11.79 -13.90
CA ILE A 215 -27.37 -11.03 -15.15
C ILE A 215 -27.85 -11.93 -16.30
N GLU A 216 -27.24 -13.11 -16.47
CA GLU A 216 -27.60 -14.06 -17.55
C GLU A 216 -29.01 -14.65 -17.36
N ASN A 217 -29.54 -14.63 -16.13
CA ASN A 217 -30.89 -15.08 -15.81
C ASN A 217 -31.94 -13.94 -15.86
N ILE A 218 -31.55 -12.71 -16.26
CA ILE A 218 -32.48 -11.62 -16.55
C ILE A 218 -32.95 -11.80 -18.00
N PRO A 219 -34.27 -11.95 -18.25
CA PRO A 219 -34.83 -12.16 -19.58
C PRO A 219 -34.72 -10.93 -20.50
#